data_AF-A0A1M5ZYT9-F1
#
_entry.id   AF-A0A1M5ZYT9-F1
#
_cell.length_a   1.000
_cell.length_b   1.000
_cell.length_c   1.000
_cell.angle_alpha   90.00
_cell.angle_beta   90.00
_cell.angle_gamma   90.00
#
_symmetry.space_group_name_H-M   'P 1'
#
loop_
_entity.id
_entity.type
_entity.pdbx_description
1 polymer ?
#
loop_
_entity_poly.entity_id
_entity_poly.type
_entity_poly.pdbx_seq_one_letter_code
_entity_poly.pdbx_strand_id
1 'polypeptide(L)'
;MFIGDVVVENTMKIVSYLFCLMLLLSGFSVAAASPSLVGDWDCTASLQKPLFRLTLKSHDQYTALGDYHTQGVLTASLNGQPVEVKYAITGDGQWQVSQKTLKLKSRQLKFDNISNPEWEAFLNLRQYIPKQASGSFDIRSLTQQHLVLNNHRLTQNIQCERR
;
A
#
# COMPACT_ATOMS: atom_id res chain seq x y z
N MET A 1 -33.95 23.95 62.94
CA MET A 1 -32.85 24.73 62.35
C MET A 1 -33.39 25.36 61.08
N PHE A 2 -33.45 26.69 61.12
CA PHE A 2 -33.80 27.73 60.16
C PHE A 2 -34.04 27.45 58.65
N ILE A 3 -35.10 28.12 58.15
CA ILE A 3 -35.22 28.97 56.93
C ILE A 3 -35.11 28.24 55.57
N GLY A 4 -35.97 28.44 54.58
CA GLY A 4 -37.04 29.41 54.42
C GLY A 4 -37.58 29.35 52.99
N ASP A 5 -38.87 29.61 52.91
CA ASP A 5 -39.66 29.91 51.72
C ASP A 5 -39.20 31.21 51.01
N VAL A 6 -39.34 31.22 49.68
CA VAL A 6 -39.98 32.32 48.89
C VAL A 6 -39.10 33.46 48.30
N VAL A 7 -39.49 33.86 47.07
CA VAL A 7 -39.19 35.06 46.25
C VAL A 7 -37.80 35.13 45.56
N VAL A 8 -37.65 34.92 44.25
CA VAL A 8 -37.96 35.83 43.10
C VAL A 8 -37.26 37.20 43.19
N GLU A 9 -35.99 37.30 42.79
CA GLU A 9 -35.43 38.58 42.33
C GLU A 9 -34.08 38.39 41.60
N ASN A 10 -34.09 38.41 40.26
CA ASN A 10 -33.20 39.24 39.44
C ASN A 10 -33.18 38.82 37.97
N THR A 11 -34.19 39.32 37.26
CA THR A 11 -34.11 39.67 35.84
C THR A 11 -33.13 40.85 35.63
N MET A 12 -32.42 40.82 34.49
CA MET A 12 -32.05 41.98 33.67
C MET A 12 -30.65 42.62 33.84
N LYS A 13 -29.70 42.19 33.00
CA LYS A 13 -28.81 43.10 32.24
C LYS A 13 -28.65 42.60 30.80
N ILE A 14 -29.32 43.33 29.92
CA ILE A 14 -29.32 43.22 28.46
C ILE A 14 -28.23 44.20 27.95
N VAL A 15 -27.65 43.89 26.78
CA VAL A 15 -26.99 44.78 25.81
C VAL A 15 -25.48 45.03 25.98
N SER A 16 -24.80 44.98 24.84
CA SER A 16 -23.49 45.56 24.52
C SER A 16 -22.26 44.69 24.74
N TYR A 17 -22.05 43.72 23.83
CA TYR A 17 -20.83 43.68 23.00
C TYR A 17 -21.14 42.98 21.65
N LEU A 18 -21.95 43.66 20.84
CA LEU A 18 -21.84 43.59 19.38
C LEU A 18 -20.54 44.33 19.02
N PHE A 19 -19.41 43.64 18.82
CA PHE A 19 -18.35 44.02 17.88
C PHE A 19 -17.17 43.03 17.90
N CYS A 20 -17.19 42.08 16.96
CA CYS A 20 -16.07 41.41 16.27
C CYS A 20 -16.75 40.23 15.55
N LEU A 21 -17.49 40.46 14.47
CA LEU A 21 -16.91 40.69 13.15
C LEU A 21 -15.55 40.01 13.02
N MET A 22 -15.49 39.11 12.04
CA MET A 22 -14.28 38.58 11.43
C MET A 22 -13.87 37.17 11.87
N LEU A 23 -14.15 36.27 10.93
CA LEU A 23 -13.29 35.18 10.46
C LEU A 23 -13.59 33.83 11.11
N LEU A 24 -14.31 32.97 10.38
CA LEU A 24 -13.67 32.03 9.45
C LEU A 24 -12.65 31.14 10.15
N LEU A 25 -13.07 30.38 11.15
CA LEU A 25 -12.55 29.04 11.33
C LEU A 25 -13.73 28.16 11.73
N SER A 26 -14.65 27.96 10.78
CA SER A 26 -15.26 26.64 10.63
C SER A 26 -14.10 25.68 10.37
N GLY A 27 -13.41 25.30 11.44
CA GLY A 27 -12.51 24.18 11.48
C GLY A 27 -13.38 22.95 11.32
N PHE A 28 -13.87 22.72 10.09
CA PHE A 28 -13.85 21.37 9.58
C PHE A 28 -12.37 21.00 9.65
N SER A 29 -11.96 20.44 10.78
CA SER A 29 -10.90 19.45 10.75
C SER A 29 -11.41 18.42 9.77
N VAL A 30 -11.05 18.58 8.50
CA VAL A 30 -11.02 17.48 7.56
C VAL A 30 -10.06 16.53 8.26
N ALA A 31 -10.61 15.57 9.01
CA ALA A 31 -9.83 14.47 9.53
C ALA A 31 -9.16 13.90 8.29
N ALA A 32 -7.85 14.15 8.14
CA ALA A 32 -7.10 13.62 7.04
C ALA A 32 -7.31 12.11 7.13
N ALA A 33 -8.08 11.57 6.18
CA ALA A 33 -8.42 10.15 6.18
C ALA A 33 -7.13 9.38 6.36
N SER A 34 -7.08 8.53 7.38
CA SER A 34 -5.89 7.70 7.63
C SER A 34 -5.54 7.00 6.33
N PRO A 35 -4.28 7.08 5.87
CA PRO A 35 -3.92 6.58 4.55
C PRO A 35 -4.20 5.08 4.53
N SER A 36 -5.10 4.68 3.63
CA SER A 36 -5.62 3.32 3.55
C SER A 36 -4.88 2.56 2.46
N LEU A 37 -4.45 1.34 2.79
CA LEU A 37 -3.90 0.41 1.79
C LEU A 37 -4.94 0.05 0.73
N VAL A 38 -6.24 0.06 1.08
CA VAL A 38 -7.34 -0.27 0.17
C VAL A 38 -7.31 0.66 -1.05
N GLY A 39 -7.35 0.07 -2.23
CA GLY A 39 -7.27 0.75 -3.53
C GLY A 39 -6.30 0.06 -4.49
N ASP A 40 -6.04 0.73 -5.59
CA ASP A 40 -5.23 0.23 -6.69
C ASP A 40 -3.86 0.93 -6.70
N TRP A 41 -2.81 0.13 -6.90
CA TRP A 41 -1.42 0.56 -6.79
C TRP A 41 -0.58 0.03 -7.94
N ASP A 42 0.22 0.90 -8.55
CA ASP A 42 1.24 0.49 -9.50
C ASP A 42 2.58 0.38 -8.77
N CYS A 43 3.08 -0.84 -8.66
CA CYS A 43 4.23 -1.20 -7.85
C CYS A 43 5.45 -1.59 -8.72
N THR A 44 6.64 -1.22 -8.24
CA THR A 44 7.91 -1.65 -8.81
C THR A 44 8.81 -2.22 -7.72
N ALA A 45 9.42 -3.37 -7.99
CA ALA A 45 10.40 -4.01 -7.14
C ALA A 45 11.61 -4.48 -7.95
N SER A 46 12.79 -4.49 -7.35
CA SER A 46 14.01 -4.99 -8.00
C SER A 46 14.86 -5.84 -7.06
N LEU A 47 15.50 -6.85 -7.63
CA LEU A 47 16.50 -7.67 -6.97
C LEU A 47 17.75 -7.71 -7.85
N GLN A 48 18.86 -7.22 -7.33
CA GLN A 48 20.16 -7.31 -7.99
C GLN A 48 20.98 -8.44 -7.36
N LYS A 49 21.43 -9.39 -8.19
CA LYS A 49 22.41 -10.41 -7.84
C LYS A 49 23.64 -10.26 -8.74
N PRO A 50 24.79 -10.91 -8.43
CA PRO A 50 26.00 -10.80 -9.23
C PRO A 50 25.80 -11.21 -10.70
N LEU A 51 24.98 -12.23 -10.97
CA LEU A 51 24.81 -12.79 -12.32
C LEU A 51 23.55 -12.29 -13.03
N PHE A 52 22.51 -11.90 -12.29
CA PHE A 52 21.23 -11.52 -12.86
C PHE A 52 20.58 -10.37 -12.10
N ARG A 53 19.66 -9.69 -12.77
CA ARG A 53 18.74 -8.70 -12.21
C ARG A 53 17.32 -9.19 -12.42
N LEU A 54 16.50 -9.07 -11.39
CA LEU A 54 15.05 -9.24 -11.48
C LEU A 54 14.39 -7.88 -11.29
N THR A 55 13.40 -7.56 -12.12
CA THR A 55 12.55 -6.38 -11.98
C THR A 55 11.10 -6.80 -12.13
N LEU A 56 10.29 -6.47 -11.14
CA LEU A 56 8.84 -6.66 -11.15
C LEU A 56 8.19 -5.30 -11.32
N LYS A 57 7.29 -5.19 -12.29
CA LYS A 57 6.29 -4.12 -12.37
C LYS A 57 4.92 -4.76 -12.26
N SER A 58 4.11 -4.33 -11.29
CA SER A 58 2.79 -4.89 -11.06
C SER A 58 1.75 -3.81 -10.80
N HIS A 59 0.51 -4.20 -11.01
CA HIS A 59 -0.69 -3.51 -10.60
C HIS A 59 -1.34 -4.37 -9.51
N ASP A 60 -1.41 -3.82 -8.31
CA ASP A 60 -1.87 -4.50 -7.11
C ASP A 60 -3.13 -3.79 -6.59
N GLN A 61 -4.22 -4.54 -6.47
CA GLN A 61 -5.47 -4.08 -5.91
C GLN A 61 -5.67 -4.68 -4.51
N TYR A 62 -5.94 -3.84 -3.52
CA TYR A 62 -6.27 -4.25 -2.15
C TYR A 62 -7.72 -3.86 -1.85
N THR A 63 -8.56 -4.82 -1.51
CA THR A 63 -9.98 -4.59 -1.20
C THR A 63 -10.21 -4.41 0.29
N ALA A 64 -11.29 -3.72 0.67
CA ALA A 64 -11.67 -3.54 2.07
C ALA A 64 -12.02 -4.84 2.81
N LEU A 65 -12.31 -5.92 2.07
CA LEU A 65 -12.62 -7.25 2.61
C LEU A 65 -11.37 -8.07 2.95
N GLY A 66 -10.17 -7.54 2.69
CA GLY A 66 -8.91 -8.22 2.97
C GLY A 66 -8.42 -9.10 1.81
N ASP A 67 -9.05 -9.05 0.63
CA ASP A 67 -8.54 -9.70 -0.57
C ASP A 67 -7.59 -8.78 -1.35
N TYR A 68 -6.58 -9.36 -1.99
CA TYR A 68 -5.74 -8.67 -2.96
C TYR A 68 -5.69 -9.40 -4.29
N HIS A 69 -5.52 -8.63 -5.36
CA HIS A 69 -5.29 -9.10 -6.71
C HIS A 69 -4.04 -8.43 -7.27
N THR A 70 -3.21 -9.17 -7.98
CA THR A 70 -2.00 -8.64 -8.61
C THR A 70 -1.91 -9.12 -10.05
N GLN A 71 -1.47 -8.23 -10.92
CA GLN A 71 -1.10 -8.55 -12.29
C GLN A 71 0.14 -7.77 -12.67
N GLY A 72 1.08 -8.37 -13.40
CA GLY A 72 2.33 -7.67 -13.68
C GLY A 72 3.26 -8.42 -14.62
N VAL A 73 4.46 -7.88 -14.76
CA VAL A 73 5.54 -8.48 -15.54
C VAL A 73 6.80 -8.56 -14.69
N LEU A 74 7.30 -9.78 -14.53
CA LEU A 74 8.64 -10.03 -14.00
C LEU A 74 9.61 -10.17 -15.16
N THR A 75 10.63 -9.32 -15.16
CA THR A 75 11.74 -9.37 -16.10
C THR A 75 12.98 -9.88 -15.38
N ALA A 76 13.57 -10.96 -15.88
CA ALA A 76 14.86 -11.47 -15.48
C ALA A 76 15.89 -11.17 -16.57
N SER A 77 16.96 -10.46 -16.23
CA SER A 77 18.03 -10.12 -17.17
C SER A 77 19.39 -10.60 -16.66
N LEU A 78 20.26 -11.01 -17.58
CA LEU A 78 21.65 -11.34 -17.26
C LEU A 78 22.50 -10.06 -17.27
N ASN A 79 23.32 -9.88 -16.24
CA ASN A 79 24.16 -8.69 -16.16
C ASN A 79 25.20 -8.70 -17.29
N GLY A 80 25.26 -7.60 -18.06
CA GLY A 80 26.23 -7.46 -19.16
C GLY A 80 25.86 -8.19 -20.46
N GLN A 81 24.66 -8.78 -20.55
CA GLN A 81 24.16 -9.42 -21.76
C GLN A 81 22.81 -8.81 -22.18
N PRO A 82 22.50 -8.72 -23.49
CA PRO A 82 21.22 -8.21 -23.99
C PRO A 82 20.10 -9.27 -23.93
N VAL A 83 20.12 -10.14 -22.92
CA VAL A 83 19.20 -11.27 -22.78
C VAL A 83 18.21 -11.00 -21.65
N GLU A 84 16.92 -11.07 -21.96
CA GLU A 84 15.83 -10.91 -21.00
C GLU A 84 14.79 -12.03 -21.14
N VAL A 85 14.38 -12.59 -20.01
CA VAL A 85 13.22 -13.48 -19.89
C VAL A 85 12.12 -12.72 -19.17
N LYS A 86 10.90 -12.80 -19.70
CA LYS A 86 9.74 -12.08 -19.20
C LYS A 86 8.62 -13.04 -18.86
N TYR A 87 8.03 -12.84 -17.69
CA TYR A 87 6.85 -13.58 -17.25
C TYR A 87 5.70 -12.63 -16.98
N ALA A 88 4.54 -12.91 -17.55
CA ALA A 88 3.29 -12.36 -17.08
C ALA A 88 2.95 -13.02 -15.73
N ILE A 89 2.63 -12.20 -14.74
CA ILE A 89 2.25 -12.64 -13.40
C ILE A 89 0.80 -12.29 -13.19
N THR A 90 0.04 -13.25 -12.66
CA THR A 90 -1.27 -12.99 -12.08
C THR A 90 -1.37 -13.71 -10.73
N GLY A 91 -2.06 -13.09 -9.77
CA GLY A 91 -2.25 -13.71 -8.48
C GLY A 91 -3.43 -13.12 -7.73
N ASP A 92 -3.96 -13.91 -6.81
CA ASP A 92 -4.98 -13.51 -5.85
C ASP A 92 -4.65 -14.08 -4.48
N GLY A 93 -5.11 -13.40 -3.44
CA GLY A 93 -4.89 -13.85 -2.08
C GLY A 93 -5.49 -12.93 -1.05
N GLN A 94 -4.95 -13.01 0.16
CA GLN A 94 -5.38 -12.21 1.30
C GLN A 94 -4.26 -11.32 1.81
N TRP A 95 -4.65 -10.15 2.31
CA TRP A 95 -3.76 -9.21 2.95
C TRP A 95 -4.22 -8.86 4.35
N GLN A 96 -3.27 -8.54 5.22
CA GLN A 96 -3.54 -8.01 6.54
C GLN A 96 -2.45 -7.02 6.93
N VAL A 97 -2.84 -5.86 7.44
CA VAL A 97 -1.92 -4.92 8.08
C VAL A 97 -2.01 -5.09 9.59
N SER A 98 -0.86 -5.29 10.23
CA SER A 98 -0.72 -5.27 11.69
C SER A 98 0.41 -4.33 12.04
N GLN A 99 0.10 -3.25 12.77
CA GLN A 99 1.05 -2.18 13.10
C GLN A 99 1.72 -1.60 11.84
N LYS A 100 3.01 -1.88 11.62
CA LYS A 100 3.79 -1.43 10.47
C LYS A 100 4.18 -2.58 9.54
N THR A 101 3.45 -3.69 9.57
CA THR A 101 3.75 -4.87 8.77
C THR A 101 2.54 -5.23 7.90
N LEU A 102 2.79 -5.37 6.60
CA LEU A 102 1.86 -5.94 5.64
C LEU A 102 2.18 -7.42 5.46
N LYS A 103 1.20 -8.28 5.75
CA LYS A 103 1.26 -9.71 5.46
C LYS A 103 0.41 -10.01 4.25
N LEU A 104 1.00 -10.70 3.27
CA LEU A 104 0.32 -11.21 2.08
C LEU A 104 0.36 -12.73 2.09
N LYS A 105 -0.75 -13.35 1.70
CA LYS A 105 -0.86 -14.80 1.52
C LYS A 105 -1.56 -15.07 0.19
N SER A 106 -0.80 -15.49 -0.82
CA SER A 106 -1.38 -15.87 -2.10
C SER A 106 -2.19 -17.15 -1.96
N ARG A 107 -3.40 -17.18 -2.50
CA ARG A 107 -4.12 -18.43 -2.77
C ARG A 107 -3.63 -19.05 -4.07
N GLN A 108 -3.44 -18.21 -5.08
CA GLN A 108 -2.93 -18.60 -6.37
C GLN A 108 -1.93 -17.58 -6.90
N LEU A 109 -0.91 -18.09 -7.58
CA LEU A 109 0.06 -17.28 -8.30
C LEU A 109 0.42 -18.03 -9.59
N LYS A 110 0.31 -17.36 -10.73
CA LYS A 110 0.63 -17.89 -12.05
C LYS A 110 1.73 -17.07 -12.68
N PHE A 111 2.61 -17.77 -13.38
CA PHE A 111 3.71 -17.18 -14.15
C PHE A 111 3.72 -17.80 -15.53
N ASP A 112 3.37 -16.99 -16.52
CA ASP A 112 3.33 -17.39 -17.91
C ASP A 112 4.52 -16.74 -18.62
N ASN A 113 5.39 -17.55 -19.23
CA ASN A 113 6.51 -17.01 -19.99
C ASN A 113 5.97 -16.32 -21.26
N ILE A 114 6.31 -15.05 -21.43
CA ILE A 114 5.91 -14.19 -22.56
C ILE A 114 7.12 -13.72 -23.38
N SER A 115 8.28 -14.34 -23.17
CA SER A 115 9.55 -14.11 -23.87
C SER A 115 9.86 -15.22 -24.87
N ASN A 116 10.99 -15.12 -25.57
CA ASN A 116 11.46 -16.17 -26.48
C ASN A 116 11.74 -17.47 -25.68
N PRO A 117 11.10 -18.61 -26.02
CA PRO A 117 11.26 -19.88 -25.31
C PRO A 117 12.72 -20.37 -25.19
N GLU A 118 13.60 -20.00 -26.12
CA GLU A 118 15.01 -20.39 -26.09
C GLU A 118 15.75 -19.86 -24.85
N TRP A 119 15.42 -18.64 -24.41
CA TRP A 119 16.04 -18.03 -23.23
C TRP A 119 15.53 -18.63 -21.91
N GLU A 120 14.28 -19.08 -21.89
CA GLU A 120 13.73 -19.82 -20.74
C GLU A 120 14.48 -21.13 -20.51
N ALA A 121 14.70 -21.89 -21.58
CA ALA A 121 15.40 -23.17 -21.51
C ALA A 121 16.86 -22.98 -21.07
N PHE A 122 17.50 -21.90 -21.53
CA PHE A 122 18.87 -21.57 -21.16
C PHE A 122 19.01 -21.16 -19.69
N LEU A 123 18.12 -20.31 -19.16
CA LEU A 123 18.21 -19.82 -17.78
C LEU A 123 17.53 -20.73 -16.76
N ASN A 124 16.62 -21.61 -17.22
CA ASN A 124 15.83 -22.54 -16.41
C ASN A 124 15.24 -21.88 -15.15
N LEU A 125 14.60 -20.72 -15.33
CA LEU A 125 14.16 -19.88 -14.22
C LEU A 125 12.85 -20.37 -13.58
N ARG A 126 12.02 -21.12 -14.33
CA ARG A 126 10.78 -21.73 -13.84
C ARG A 126 10.93 -22.51 -12.53
N GLN A 127 12.06 -23.19 -12.31
CA GLN A 127 12.28 -23.98 -11.10
C GLN A 127 12.35 -23.12 -9.81
N TYR A 128 12.66 -21.83 -9.96
CA TYR A 128 12.76 -20.90 -8.83
C TYR A 128 11.46 -20.15 -8.56
N ILE A 129 10.44 -20.36 -9.39
CA ILE A 129 9.14 -19.70 -9.27
C ILE A 129 8.29 -20.47 -8.25
N PRO A 130 7.91 -19.84 -7.13
CA PRO A 130 7.11 -20.52 -6.12
C PRO A 130 5.66 -20.68 -6.59
N LYS A 131 5.05 -21.84 -6.31
CA LYS A 131 3.63 -22.11 -6.60
C LYS A 131 2.67 -21.35 -5.68
N GLN A 132 3.15 -21.00 -4.49
CA GLN A 132 2.46 -20.19 -3.50
C GLN A 132 3.48 -19.26 -2.84
N ALA A 133 3.10 -18.00 -2.63
CA ALA A 133 3.91 -17.01 -1.96
C ALA A 133 3.16 -16.46 -0.75
N SER A 134 3.76 -16.59 0.42
CA SER A 134 3.41 -15.76 1.58
C SER A 134 4.57 -14.81 1.85
N GLY A 135 4.25 -13.54 2.05
CA GLY A 135 5.24 -12.49 2.22
C GLY A 135 4.88 -11.61 3.41
N SER A 136 5.90 -11.19 4.16
CA SER A 136 5.77 -10.16 5.19
C SER A 136 6.67 -9.00 4.80
N PHE A 137 6.11 -7.80 4.82
CA PHE A 137 6.76 -6.58 4.39
C PHE A 137 6.64 -5.52 5.48
N ASP A 138 7.73 -4.82 5.75
CA ASP A 138 7.68 -3.64 6.60
C ASP A 138 7.16 -2.45 5.79
N ILE A 139 6.12 -1.79 6.30
CA ILE A 139 5.58 -0.55 5.75
C ILE A 139 6.50 0.59 6.19
N ARG A 140 7.32 1.09 5.28
CA ARG A 140 8.21 2.23 5.51
C ARG A 140 7.47 3.55 5.36
N SER A 141 6.53 3.62 4.43
CA SER A 141 5.64 4.76 4.22
C SER A 141 4.31 4.29 3.63
N LEU A 142 3.20 4.87 4.09
CA LEU A 142 1.87 4.70 3.52
C LEU A 142 1.18 6.06 3.57
N THR A 143 0.95 6.65 2.41
CA THR A 143 0.21 7.91 2.22
C THR A 143 -0.95 7.69 1.27
N GLN A 144 -1.70 8.74 0.92
CA GLN A 144 -2.77 8.63 -0.07
C GLN A 144 -2.24 8.28 -1.48
N GLN A 145 -0.98 8.62 -1.78
CA GLN A 145 -0.39 8.51 -3.13
C GLN A 145 0.77 7.53 -3.21
N HIS A 146 1.43 7.21 -2.08
CA HIS A 146 2.64 6.40 -2.06
C HIS A 146 2.56 5.30 -1.01
N LEU A 147 3.02 4.12 -1.40
CA LEU A 147 3.27 3.00 -0.51
C LEU A 147 4.71 2.54 -0.73
N VAL A 148 5.49 2.48 0.35
CA VAL A 148 6.87 2.01 0.34
C VAL A 148 6.98 0.81 1.28
N LEU A 149 7.28 -0.34 0.70
CA LEU A 149 7.44 -1.59 1.42
C LEU A 149 8.91 -2.04 1.41
N ASN A 150 9.34 -2.63 2.51
CA ASN A 150 10.66 -3.23 2.62
C ASN A 150 10.54 -4.72 2.90
N ASN A 151 11.35 -5.52 2.21
CA ASN A 151 11.52 -6.93 2.47
C ASN A 151 13.01 -7.21 2.59
N HIS A 152 13.44 -7.86 3.67
CA HIS A 152 14.85 -8.17 3.95
C HIS A 152 15.55 -8.97 2.82
N ARG A 153 14.78 -9.59 1.92
CA ARG A 153 15.31 -10.37 0.78
C ARG A 153 15.58 -9.52 -0.47
N LEU A 154 15.03 -8.31 -0.53
CA LEU A 154 15.16 -7.41 -1.68
C LEU A 154 16.32 -6.43 -1.45
N THR A 155 17.01 -6.09 -2.54
CA THR A 155 18.07 -5.07 -2.52
C THR A 155 17.51 -3.65 -2.40
N GLN A 156 16.28 -3.43 -2.84
CA GLN A 156 15.62 -2.14 -2.82
C GLN A 156 14.23 -2.25 -2.21
N ASN A 157 13.70 -1.13 -1.71
CA ASN A 157 12.31 -1.06 -1.31
C ASN A 157 11.40 -1.23 -2.53
N ILE A 158 10.25 -1.86 -2.31
CA ILE A 158 9.16 -1.86 -3.28
C ILE A 158 8.52 -0.49 -3.19
N GLN A 159 8.38 0.17 -4.33
CA GLN A 159 7.75 1.47 -4.45
C GLN A 159 6.45 1.31 -5.21
N CYS A 160 5.37 1.82 -4.62
CA CYS A 160 4.04 1.78 -5.19
C CYS A 160 3.46 3.19 -5.25
N GLU A 161 2.83 3.49 -6.36
CA GLU A 161 2.10 4.73 -6.59
C GLU A 161 0.61 4.43 -6.74
N ARG A 162 -0.22 5.31 -6.18
CA ARG A 162 -1.66 5.18 -6.30
C ARG A 162 -2.09 5.44 -7.74
N ARG A 163 -3.06 4.67 -8.21
CA ARG A 163 -3.69 4.88 -9.52
C ARG A 163 -4.90 5.82 -9.45
#